data_AF-A0A183LH83-F1
#
_entry.id   AF-A0A183LH83-F1
#
_cell.length_a   1.000
_cell.length_b   1.000
_cell.length_c   1.000
_cell.angle_alpha   90.00
_cell.angle_beta   90.00
_cell.angle_gamma   90.00
#
_symmetry.space_group_name_H-M   'P 1'
#
loop_
_entity.id
_entity.type
_entity.pdbx_description
1 polymer ?
#
loop_
_entity_poly.entity_id
_entity_poly.type
_entity_poly.pdbx_seq_one_letter_code
_entity_poly.pdbx_strand_id
1 'polypeptide(L)' 'MSSLQESAKIKSTDMPESMQCIAVDCCAAACERFTDDRDIAKYIKQEFDKRYGGTWQCVVGKRFGW' A
#
# COMPACT_ATOMS: atom_id res chain seq x y z
N MET A 1 -13.24 4.07 -24.55
CA MET A 1 -11.96 4.03 -23.81
C MET A 1 -12.17 3.10 -22.63
N SER A 2 -11.75 1.84 -22.72
CA SER A 2 -11.84 0.92 -21.59
C SER A 2 -10.75 1.31 -20.58
N SER A 3 -11.09 2.16 -19.62
CA SER A 3 -10.28 2.33 -18.42
C SER A 3 -10.31 1.01 -17.66
N LEU A 4 -9.23 0.23 -17.75
CA LEU A 4 -9.02 -0.89 -16.85
C LEU A 4 -9.00 -0.31 -15.43
N GLN A 5 -10.06 -0.52 -14.66
CA GLN A 5 -10.07 -0.19 -13.24
C GLN A 5 -9.12 -1.16 -12.56
N GLU A 6 -7.90 -0.71 -12.25
CA GLU A 6 -6.98 -1.49 -11.43
C GLU A 6 -7.59 -1.62 -10.03
N SER A 7 -7.91 -2.85 -9.64
CA SER A 7 -8.48 -3.17 -8.33
C SER A 7 -7.46 -3.91 -7.49
N ALA A 8 -7.31 -3.49 -6.24
CA ALA A 8 -6.44 -4.16 -5.29
C ALA A 8 -7.02 -5.53 -4.91
N LYS A 9 -6.20 -6.58 -4.99
CA LYS A 9 -6.56 -7.93 -4.56
C LYS A 9 -5.74 -8.32 -3.34
N ILE A 10 -6.40 -8.41 -2.18
CA ILE A 10 -5.78 -8.84 -0.93
C ILE A 10 -5.59 -10.36 -0.98
N LYS A 11 -4.37 -10.82 -0.69
CA LYS A 11 -4.01 -12.25 -0.75
C LYS A 11 -4.09 -12.94 0.60
N SER A 12 -3.67 -12.28 1.66
CA SER A 12 -3.71 -12.75 3.04
C SER A 12 -3.67 -11.54 3.97
N THR A 13 -4.32 -11.62 5.12
CA THR A 13 -4.43 -10.51 6.07
C THR A 13 -4.94 -11.01 7.42
N ASP A 14 -4.35 -10.48 8.49
CA ASP A 14 -4.87 -10.56 9.86
C ASP A 14 -5.43 -9.20 10.33
N MET A 15 -5.46 -8.20 9.45
CA MET A 15 -6.00 -6.87 9.74
C MET A 15 -7.53 -6.84 9.63
N PRO A 16 -8.23 -6.04 10.45
CA PRO A 16 -9.65 -5.75 10.26
C PRO A 16 -9.94 -5.11 8.88
N GLU A 17 -11.15 -5.32 8.35
CA GLU A 17 -11.56 -4.82 7.03
C GLU A 17 -11.35 -3.31 6.88
N SER A 18 -11.68 -2.53 7.91
CA SER A 18 -11.48 -1.07 7.91
C SER A 18 -10.01 -0.68 7.69
N MET A 19 -9.08 -1.41 8.29
CA MET A 19 -7.64 -1.16 8.15
C MET A 19 -7.12 -1.60 6.78
N GLN A 20 -7.69 -2.68 6.23
CA GLN A 20 -7.41 -3.13 4.87
C GLN A 20 -7.82 -2.09 3.83
N CYS A 21 -9.01 -1.48 3.96
CA CYS A 21 -9.44 -0.39 3.08
C CYS A 21 -8.44 0.77 3.10
N ILE A 22 -7.97 1.18 4.29
CA ILE A 22 -6.95 2.22 4.41
C ILE A 22 -5.64 1.81 3.75
N ALA A 23 -5.21 0.55 3.86
CA ALA A 23 -4.00 0.06 3.19
C ALA A 23 -4.12 0.20 1.66
N VAL A 24 -5.28 -0.18 1.12
CA VAL A 24 -5.57 -0.06 -0.32
C VAL A 24 -5.59 1.40 -0.77
N ASP A 25 -6.27 2.27 -0.03
CA ASP A 25 -6.37 3.70 -0.36
C ASP A 25 -5.00 4.38 -0.30
N CYS A 26 -4.20 4.09 0.74
CA CYS A 26 -2.83 4.60 0.85
C CYS A 26 -1.95 4.12 -0.31
N CYS A 27 -2.11 2.86 -0.74
CA CYS A 27 -1.39 2.30 -1.87
C CYS A 27 -1.80 2.99 -3.19
N ALA A 28 -3.10 3.15 -3.44
CA ALA A 28 -3.59 3.86 -4.63
C ALA A 28 -3.06 5.30 -4.69
N ALA A 29 -3.17 6.05 -3.59
CA ALA A 29 -2.65 7.41 -3.51
C ALA A 29 -1.12 7.48 -3.69
N ALA A 30 -0.38 6.47 -3.24
CA ALA A 30 1.06 6.39 -3.43
C ALA A 30 1.43 6.13 -4.89
N CYS A 31 0.75 5.18 -5.55
CA CYS A 31 0.96 4.83 -6.95
C CYS A 31 0.61 5.98 -7.91
N GLU A 32 -0.33 6.87 -7.55
CA GLU A 32 -0.63 8.07 -8.33
C GLU A 32 0.47 9.15 -8.24
N ARG A 33 1.22 9.18 -7.12
CA ARG A 33 2.19 10.25 -6.80
C ARG A 33 3.63 9.87 -7.06
N PHE A 34 3.94 8.58 -7.00
CA PHE A 34 5.30 8.06 -7.04
C PHE A 34 5.40 6.90 -8.02
N THR A 35 6.52 6.82 -8.73
CA THR A 35 6.83 5.70 -9.64
C THR A 35 7.91 4.78 -9.07
N ASP A 36 8.65 5.23 -8.06
CA ASP A 36 9.72 4.47 -7.42
C ASP A 36 9.18 3.67 -6.23
N ASP A 37 9.44 2.36 -6.23
CA ASP A 37 8.92 1.42 -5.22
C ASP A 37 9.32 1.83 -3.79
N ARG A 38 10.51 2.40 -3.59
CA ARG A 38 10.98 2.83 -2.26
C ARG A 38 10.18 4.04 -1.77
N ASP A 39 9.84 4.97 -2.65
CA ASP A 39 9.06 6.15 -2.29
C ASP A 39 7.59 5.78 -2.01
N ILE A 40 7.02 4.84 -2.77
CA ILE A 40 5.70 4.26 -2.51
C ILE A 40 5.69 3.59 -1.12
N ALA A 41 6.66 2.71 -0.86
CA ALA A 41 6.77 2.01 0.43
C ALA A 41 6.93 2.99 1.60
N LYS A 42 7.78 4.01 1.43
CA LYS A 42 8.00 5.06 2.43
C LYS A 42 6.72 5.83 2.73
N TYR A 43 5.95 6.20 1.72
CA TYR A 43 4.68 6.92 1.89
C TYR A 43 3.68 6.10 2.70
N ILE A 44 3.42 4.84 2.28
CA ILE A 44 2.46 3.96 2.95
C ILE A 44 2.89 3.74 4.41
N LYS A 45 4.18 3.47 4.65
CA LYS A 45 4.75 3.29 5.99
C LYS A 45 4.52 4.52 6.87
N GLN A 46 4.78 5.73 6.35
CA GLN A 46 4.59 6.97 7.11
C GLN A 46 3.11 7.23 7.44
N GLU A 47 2.19 6.93 6.53
CA GLU A 47 0.76 7.11 6.79
C GLU A 47 0.25 6.13 7.87
N PHE A 48 0.74 4.89 7.86
CA PHE A 48 0.42 3.91 8.89
C PHE A 48 1.03 4.25 10.25
N ASP A 49 2.30 4.69 10.28
CA ASP A 49 2.94 5.19 11.52
C ASP A 49 2.14 6.33 12.14
N LYS A 50 1.70 7.32 11.34
CA LYS A 50 0.93 8.47 11.84
C LYS A 50 -0.44 8.05 12.37
N ARG A 51 -1.11 7.14 11.67
CA ARG A 51 -2.52 6.82 11.94
C ARG A 51 -2.70 5.82 13.08
N TYR A 52 -1.80 4.84 13.17
CA TYR A 52 -1.91 3.74 14.14
C TYR A 52 -0.82 3.77 15.21
N GLY A 53 0.13 4.70 15.10
CA GLY A 53 1.30 4.74 15.98
C GLY A 53 2.25 3.57 15.75
N GLY A 54 3.30 3.51 16.57
CA GLY A 54 4.30 2.45 16.51
C GLY A 54 5.27 2.58 15.33
N THR A 55 5.85 1.46 14.92
CA THR A 55 6.77 1.38 13.78
C THR A 55 6.27 0.34 12.79
N TRP A 56 5.85 0.82 11.62
CA TRP A 56 5.41 -0.02 10.52
C TRP A 56 6.56 -0.33 9.56
N GLN A 57 6.44 -1.47 8.89
CA GLN A 57 7.32 -1.89 7.80
C GLN A 57 6.45 -2.07 6.56
N CYS A 58 6.90 -1.50 5.44
CA CYS A 58 6.22 -1.63 4.15
C CYS A 58 7.26 -2.05 3.11
N VAL A 59 6.90 -3.01 2.27
CA VAL A 59 7.74 -3.54 1.19
C VAL A 59 6.92 -3.52 -0.09
N VAL A 60 7.46 -2.92 -1.14
CA VAL A 60 6.83 -2.78 -2.45
C VAL A 60 7.80 -3.29 -3.52
N GLY A 61 7.27 -3.97 -4.53
CA GLY A 61 8.07 -4.56 -5.59
C GLY A 61 7.26 -5.53 -6.45
N LYS A 62 7.75 -5.76 -7.67
CA LYS A 62 7.15 -6.74 -8.60
C LYS A 62 7.68 -8.15 -8.41
N ARG A 63 8.86 -8.27 -7.79
CA ARG A 63 9.55 -9.53 -7.51
C ARG A 63 10.19 -9.40 -6.14
N PHE A 64 9.87 -10.33 -5.27
CA PHE A 64 10.48 -10.47 -3.95
C PHE A 64 11.35 -11.74 -3.97
N GLY A 65 12.42 -11.76 -3.18
CA GLY A 65 13.58 -12.66 -3.36
C GLY A 65 13.28 -14.16 -3.57
N TRP A 66 14.14 -14.73 -4.43
CA TRP A 66 14.27 -16.08 -5.04
C TRP A 66 13.00 -16.74 -5.60
#